data_AF-A0A016TFD7-F1
#
_entry.id   AF-A0A016TFD7-F1
#
_cell.length_a   1.000
_cell.length_b   1.000
_cell.length_c   1.000
_cell.angle_alpha   90.00
_cell.angle_beta   90.00
_cell.angle_gamma   90.00
#
_symmetry.space_group_name_H-M   'P 1'
#
loop_
_entity.id
_entity.type
_entity.pdbx_description
1 polymer ?
#
loop_
_entity_poly.entity_id
_entity_poly.type
_entity_poly.pdbx_seq_one_letter_code
_entity_poly.pdbx_strand_id
1 'polypeptide(L)' 'MYIFTSSIFPLSIGLKNMTVGSLVYRNVTRRFSTLFLAACFGAFAMNFAFDGLTDAYWDKVNAGKQWKDIKAKLQQE' A
#
# COMPACT_ATOMS: atom_id res chain seq x y z
N MET A 1 -27.82 20.91 -54.04
CA MET A 1 -26.46 21.23 -54.54
C MET A 1 -25.99 22.41 -53.69
N TYR A 2 -25.31 22.22 -52.57
CA TYR A 2 -23.98 21.61 -52.40
C TYR A 2 -23.94 20.48 -51.37
N ILE A 3 -23.08 19.50 -51.67
CA ILE A 3 -22.75 18.28 -50.94
C ILE A 3 -21.32 18.48 -50.38
N PHE A 4 -21.01 17.87 -49.22
CA PHE A 4 -19.70 17.75 -48.54
C PHE A 4 -19.19 19.03 -47.84
N THR A 5 -18.73 19.02 -46.58
CA THR A 5 -17.75 18.08 -46.02
C THR A 5 -18.04 17.76 -44.54
N SER A 6 -17.96 16.49 -44.22
CA SER A 6 -17.84 15.89 -42.90
C SER A 6 -16.56 16.33 -42.18
N SER A 7 -16.68 17.16 -41.14
CA SER A 7 -15.69 17.23 -40.06
C SER A 7 -16.21 16.41 -38.87
N ILE A 8 -16.00 15.10 -38.99
CA ILE A 8 -15.98 14.20 -37.84
C ILE A 8 -14.94 14.78 -36.87
N PHE A 9 -15.39 15.47 -35.83
CA PHE A 9 -14.53 15.82 -34.70
C PHE A 9 -14.02 14.48 -34.13
N PRO A 10 -12.70 14.18 -34.18
CA PRO A 10 -12.22 13.00 -33.51
C PRO A 10 -12.46 13.20 -32.02
N LEU A 11 -13.28 12.30 -31.46
CA LEU A 11 -13.44 12.02 -30.05
C LEU A 11 -12.07 11.64 -29.46
N SER A 12 -11.20 12.62 -29.24
CA SER A 12 -10.02 12.43 -28.41
C SER A 12 -10.49 12.53 -26.96
N ILE A 13 -11.05 11.42 -26.45
CA ILE A 13 -11.11 11.17 -25.02
C ILE A 13 -9.66 11.26 -24.55
N GLY A 14 -9.30 12.42 -24.01
CA GLY A 14 -7.97 12.67 -23.48
C GLY A 14 -7.77 11.76 -22.29
N LEU A 15 -7.15 10.60 -22.51
CA LEU A 15 -6.57 9.79 -21.45
C LEU A 15 -5.49 10.66 -20.78
N LYS A 16 -5.89 11.39 -19.73
CA LYS A 16 -4.92 12.02 -18.83
C LYS A 16 -4.14 10.87 -18.21
N ASN A 17 -2.88 10.73 -18.62
CA ASN A 17 -1.92 9.89 -17.92
C ASN A 17 -1.83 10.39 -16.47
N MET A 18 -2.57 9.76 -15.57
CA MET A 18 -2.58 10.11 -14.16
C MET A 18 -1.41 9.42 -13.49
N THR A 19 -0.49 10.21 -12.94
CA THR A 19 0.60 9.67 -12.13
C THR A 19 0.03 9.12 -10.82
N VAL A 20 0.66 8.09 -10.25
CA VAL A 20 0.26 7.54 -8.93
C VAL A 20 0.22 8.65 -7.87
N GLY A 21 1.18 9.58 -7.92
CA GLY A 21 1.18 10.76 -7.03
C GLY A 21 -0.06 11.63 -7.18
N SER A 22 -0.56 11.83 -8.40
CA SER A 22 -1.80 12.60 -8.63
C SER A 22 -3.04 11.88 -8.09
N LEU A 23 -3.05 10.54 -8.09
CA LEU A 23 -4.12 9.73 -7.52
C LEU A 23 -4.12 9.79 -5.99
N VAL A 24 -2.94 9.63 -5.37
CA VAL A 24 -2.78 9.73 -3.91
C VAL A 24 -3.14 11.13 -3.43
N TYR A 25 -2.66 12.17 -4.13
CA TYR A 25 -2.98 13.54 -3.79
C TYR A 25 -4.49 13.78 -3.80
N ARG A 26 -5.15 13.41 -4.89
CA ARG A 26 -6.57 13.72 -5.11
C ARG A 26 -7.51 12.95 -4.18
N ASN A 27 -7.18 11.71 -3.81
CA ASN A 27 -8.04 10.83 -3.03
C ASN A 27 -7.71 10.81 -1.53
N VAL A 28 -6.45 11.00 -1.15
CA VAL A 28 -6.00 10.81 0.23
C VAL A 28 -5.59 12.14 0.87
N THR A 29 -4.65 12.86 0.25
CA THR A 29 -4.01 14.01 0.93
C THR A 29 -4.72 15.34 0.72
N ARG A 30 -5.60 15.46 -0.29
CA ARG A 30 -6.27 16.71 -0.64
C ARG A 30 -7.19 17.26 0.46
N ARG A 31 -7.82 16.41 1.27
CA ARG A 31 -8.67 16.85 2.40
C ARG A 31 -8.05 16.44 3.72
N PHE A 32 -8.11 17.33 4.70
CA PHE A 32 -7.52 17.07 6.02
C PHE A 32 -8.14 15.87 6.73
N SER A 33 -9.47 15.69 6.63
CA SER A 33 -10.15 14.53 7.23
C SER A 33 -9.69 13.19 6.66
N THR A 34 -9.55 13.10 5.33
CA THR A 34 -9.08 11.88 4.66
C THR A 34 -7.60 11.64 4.92
N LEU A 35 -6.80 12.70 4.96
CA LEU A 35 -5.38 12.65 5.31
C LEU A 35 -5.19 12.15 6.75
N PHE A 36 -5.93 12.73 7.70
CA PHE A 36 -5.85 12.38 9.11
C PHE A 36 -6.26 10.91 9.33
N LEU A 37 -7.37 10.48 8.72
CA LEU A 37 -7.80 9.09 8.79
C LEU A 37 -6.75 8.13 8.20
N ALA A 38 -6.21 8.46 7.02
CA ALA A 38 -5.18 7.64 6.38
C ALA A 38 -3.89 7.59 7.19
N ALA A 39 -3.52 8.68 7.86
CA ALA A 39 -2.35 8.73 8.73
C ALA A 39 -2.55 7.89 10.01
N CYS A 40 -3.69 8.00 10.69
CA CYS A 40 -3.99 7.19 11.87
C CYS A 40 -4.05 5.70 11.55
N PHE A 41 -4.77 5.34 10.47
CA PHE A 41 -4.85 3.96 10.02
C PHE A 41 -3.49 3.44 9.55
N GLY A 42 -2.75 4.25 8.79
CA GLY A 42 -1.41 3.93 8.32
C GLY A 42 -0.44 3.68 9.46
N ALA A 43 -0.47 4.50 10.52
CA ALA A 43 0.37 4.31 11.69
C ALA A 43 0.06 2.99 12.41
N PHE A 44 -1.21 2.66 12.61
CA PHE A 44 -1.61 1.40 13.23
C PHE A 44 -1.22 0.18 12.38
N ALA A 45 -1.54 0.22 11.08
CA ALA A 45 -1.21 -0.85 10.15
C ALA A 45 0.31 -1.05 10.02
N MET A 46 1.07 0.04 9.99
CA MET A 46 2.53 -0.01 9.95
C MET A 46 3.09 -0.59 11.24
N ASN A 47 2.59 -0.20 12.41
CA ASN A 47 3.06 -0.77 13.67
C ASN A 47 2.85 -2.29 13.70
N PHE A 48 1.63 -2.76 13.40
CA PHE A 48 1.31 -4.18 13.38
C PHE A 48 2.19 -4.96 12.39
N ALA A 49 2.34 -4.44 11.17
CA ALA A 49 3.15 -5.10 10.15
C ALA A 49 4.64 -5.08 10.50
N PHE A 50 5.15 -3.96 11.02
CA PHE A 50 6.55 -3.80 11.33
C PHE A 50 6.97 -4.67 12.51
N ASP A 51 6.16 -4.73 13.57
CA ASP A 51 6.39 -5.61 14.71
C ASP A 51 6.45 -7.08 14.25
N GLY A 52 5.43 -7.54 13.52
CA GLY A 52 5.38 -8.93 13.04
C GLY A 52 6.51 -9.30 12.08
N LEU A 53 6.89 -8.40 11.17
CA LEU A 53 8.01 -8.61 10.26
C LEU A 53 9.35 -8.64 11.00
N THR A 54 9.54 -7.75 11.96
CA THR A 54 10.77 -7.64 12.75
C THR A 54 10.95 -8.86 13.64
N ASP A 55 9.89 -9.31 14.30
CA ASP A 55 9.89 -10.53 15.10
C ASP A 55 10.19 -11.77 14.24
N ALA A 56 9.53 -11.91 13.09
CA ALA A 56 9.79 -13.03 12.18
C ALA A 56 11.23 -13.02 11.65
N TYR A 57 11.78 -11.83 11.35
CA TYR A 57 13.16 -11.69 10.95
C TYR A 57 14.11 -12.06 12.10
N TRP A 58 13.84 -11.59 13.31
CA TRP A 58 14.63 -11.89 14.50
C TRP A 58 14.65 -13.37 14.85
N ASP A 59 13.49 -14.03 14.75
CA ASP A 59 13.33 -15.47 14.96
C ASP A 59 14.13 -16.29 13.96
N LYS A 60 14.10 -15.89 12.69
CA LYS A 60 14.88 -16.56 11.65
C LYS A 60 16.39 -16.44 11.90
N VAL A 61 16.85 -15.26 12.29
CA VAL A 61 18.29 -15.00 12.53
C VAL A 61 18.78 -15.70 13.80
N ASN A 62 17.93 -15.81 14.83
CA ASN A 62 18.30 -16.38 16.13
C ASN A 62 17.73 -17.77 16.39
N ALA A 63 17.31 -18.48 15.33
CA ALA A 63 16.73 -19.80 15.42
C ALA A 63 17.63 -20.77 16.21
N GLY A 64 17.03 -21.49 17.15
CA GLY A 64 17.70 -22.45 18.02
C GLY A 64 18.44 -21.86 19.22
N LYS A 65 18.56 -20.52 19.32
CA LYS A 65 19.10 -19.84 20.50
C LYS A 65 18.01 -19.25 21.39
N GLN A 66 16.81 -19.06 20.84
CA GLN A 66 15.71 -18.45 21.58
C GLN A 66 15.14 -19.43 22.60
N TRP A 67 14.68 -18.89 23.74
CA TRP A 67 14.08 -19.70 24.80
C TRP A 67 12.91 -20.54 24.30
N LYS A 68 12.07 -20.00 23.41
CA LYS A 68 10.95 -20.74 22.82
C LYS A 68 11.40 -22.00 22.05
N ASP A 69 12.54 -21.94 21.36
CA ASP A 69 13.09 -23.09 20.62
C ASP A 69 13.72 -24.11 21.57
N ILE A 70 14.43 -23.64 22.61
CA ILE A 70 15.04 -24.50 23.62
C ILE A 70 13.96 -25.23 24.43
N LYS A 71 12.93 -24.50 24.87
CA LYS A 71 11.80 -25.05 25.61
C LYS A 71 11.02 -26.07 24.76
N ALA A 72 10.84 -25.79 23.47
CA ALA A 72 10.18 -26.74 22.56
C ALA A 72 10.94 -28.07 22.46
N LYS A 73 12.27 -28.03 22.42
CA LYS A 73 13.10 -29.25 22.47
C LYS A 73 12.97 -29.99 23.80
N LEU A 74 13.02 -29.27 24.93
CA LEU A 74 12.91 -29.86 26.27
C LEU A 74 11.53 -30.48 26.55
N GLN A 75 10.46 -29.99 25.94
CA GLN A 75 9.12 -30.58 26.07
C GLN A 75 8.89 -31.78 25.16
N GLN A 76 9.76 -32.00 24.17
CA GLN A 76 9.70 -33.15 23.26
C GLN A 76 10.45 -34.38 23.80
N GLU A 77 11.33 -34.18 24.78
CA GLU A 77 12.03 -35.23 25.55
C GLU A 77 11.18 -35.69 26.75
#